data_AF-A0A7C4L4V1-F1
#
_entry.id   AF-A0A7C4L4V1-F1
#
_cell.length_a   1.000
_cell.length_b   1.000
_cell.length_c   1.000
_cell.angle_alpha   90.00
_cell.angle_beta   90.00
_cell.angle_gamma   90.00
#
_symmetry.space_group_name_H-M   'P 1'
#
loop_
_entity.id
_entity.type
_entity.pdbx_description
1 polymer ?
#
loop_
_entity_poly.entity_id
_entity_poly.type
_entity_poly.pdbx_seq_one_letter_code
_entity_poly.pdbx_strand_id
1 'polypeptide(L)'
;MKKRIAVVIILVALCSSLLFSQQPSYDYRELNQRLFGHLESLNSKARTGRLASGGILIGMGAVSGVGGWLIAQNDGLSDGDLSRMIGYTFMGLGVLYAGIGIPTLIIPSKEERLYRNYAALPGASEREIKIKLEKGERELRDLAYLRRQQRYLSAGTSIAFGFAGVLTTGSLYSASLCGAGLAALLVESPAELEWKFYEEDKRTLTGN
;
A
#
# COMPACT_ATOMS: atom_id res chain seq x y z
N MET A 1 -48.39 -40.14 18.14
CA MET A 1 -47.70 -39.05 17.41
C MET A 1 -46.78 -38.20 18.29
N LYS A 2 -47.21 -37.66 19.44
CA LYS A 2 -46.41 -36.75 20.28
C LYS A 2 -45.01 -37.26 20.68
N LYS A 3 -44.86 -38.56 20.97
CA LYS A 3 -43.55 -39.17 21.32
C LYS A 3 -42.53 -39.16 20.17
N ARG A 4 -42.96 -39.24 18.90
CA ARG A 4 -42.05 -39.22 17.74
C ARG A 4 -41.49 -37.83 17.46
N ILE A 5 -42.28 -36.78 17.70
CA ILE A 5 -41.87 -35.38 17.53
C ILE A 5 -40.80 -35.00 18.56
N ALA A 6 -40.96 -35.40 19.82
CA ALA A 6 -39.98 -35.13 20.87
C ALA A 6 -38.60 -35.74 20.58
N VAL A 7 -38.56 -36.97 20.06
CA VAL A 7 -37.30 -37.66 19.70
C VAL A 7 -36.57 -36.94 18.57
N VAL A 8 -37.28 -36.44 17.56
CA VAL A 8 -36.68 -35.68 16.45
C VAL A 8 -36.09 -34.36 16.94
N ILE A 9 -36.77 -33.63 17.82
CA ILE A 9 -36.26 -32.36 18.36
C ILE A 9 -34.97 -32.59 19.17
N ILE A 10 -34.93 -33.66 19.98
CA ILE A 10 -33.74 -34.01 20.77
C ILE A 10 -32.57 -34.41 19.86
N LEU A 11 -32.82 -35.20 18.81
CA LEU A 11 -31.82 -35.58 17.82
C LEU A 11 -31.27 -34.36 17.05
N VAL A 12 -32.14 -33.42 16.67
CA VAL A 12 -31.71 -32.18 16.01
C VAL A 12 -30.88 -31.31 16.97
N ALA A 13 -31.27 -31.18 18.24
CA ALA A 13 -30.49 -30.44 19.24
C ALA A 13 -29.11 -31.08 19.53
N LEU A 14 -29.05 -32.42 19.56
CA LEU A 14 -27.80 -33.18 19.71
C LEU A 14 -26.91 -33.06 18.47
N CYS A 15 -27.47 -33.14 17.26
CA CYS A 15 -26.71 -32.91 16.03
C CYS A 15 -26.19 -31.48 15.93
N SER A 16 -26.99 -30.47 16.31
CA SER A 16 -26.56 -29.06 16.31
C SER A 16 -25.43 -28.78 17.30
N SER A 17 -25.43 -29.45 18.47
CA SER A 17 -24.36 -29.30 19.47
C SER A 17 -23.08 -30.04 19.08
N LEU A 18 -23.20 -31.20 18.41
CA LEU A 18 -22.04 -31.93 17.85
C LEU A 18 -21.41 -31.21 16.65
N LEU A 19 -22.21 -30.53 15.83
CA LEU A 19 -21.70 -29.68 14.74
C LEU A 19 -21.02 -28.40 15.27
N PHE A 20 -21.43 -27.91 16.44
CA PHE A 20 -20.77 -26.78 17.09
C PHE A 20 -19.46 -27.13 17.81
N SER A 21 -19.25 -28.40 18.19
CA SER A 21 -18.01 -28.83 18.85
C SER A 21 -16.87 -29.16 17.88
N GLN A 22 -17.17 -29.35 16.59
CA GLN A 22 -16.16 -29.44 15.53
C GLN A 22 -15.81 -28.06 14.95
N GLN A 23 -15.51 -27.08 15.82
CA GLN A 23 -14.69 -25.97 15.32
C GLN A 23 -13.31 -26.54 15.01
N PRO A 24 -12.79 -26.39 13.77
CA PRO A 24 -11.44 -26.80 13.46
C PRO A 24 -10.52 -26.19 14.51
N SER A 25 -9.68 -27.01 15.14
CA SER A 25 -8.66 -26.52 16.08
C SER A 25 -7.62 -25.77 15.25
N TYR A 26 -7.90 -24.50 14.95
CA TYR A 26 -6.97 -23.62 14.26
C TYR A 26 -5.77 -23.37 15.16
N ASP A 27 -4.57 -23.63 14.65
CA ASP A 27 -3.37 -23.15 15.32
C ASP A 27 -3.28 -21.63 15.14
N TYR A 28 -3.93 -20.90 16.04
CA TYR A 28 -3.92 -19.45 16.08
C TYR A 28 -2.51 -18.89 16.24
N ARG A 29 -1.58 -19.66 16.83
CA ARG A 29 -0.20 -19.23 17.01
C ARG A 29 0.54 -19.28 15.68
N GLU A 30 0.38 -20.35 14.91
CA GLU A 30 0.95 -20.45 13.56
C GLU A 30 0.39 -19.36 12.64
N LEU A 31 -0.94 -19.18 12.59
CA LEU A 31 -1.56 -18.11 11.80
C LEU A 31 -1.05 -16.72 12.18
N ASN A 32 -0.90 -16.45 13.48
CA ASN A 32 -0.35 -15.18 13.96
C ASN A 32 1.11 -14.98 13.55
N GLN A 33 1.93 -16.03 13.51
CA GLN A 33 3.30 -15.96 13.00
C GLN A 33 3.33 -15.68 11.49
N ARG A 34 2.46 -16.32 10.71
CA ARG A 34 2.33 -16.05 9.27
C ARG A 34 1.94 -14.60 9.01
N LEU A 35 0.90 -14.12 9.67
CA LEU A 35 0.46 -12.72 9.55
C LEU A 35 1.58 -11.75 9.94
N PHE A 36 2.31 -12.03 11.02
CA PHE A 36 3.45 -11.22 11.43
C PHE A 36 4.53 -11.14 10.35
N GLY A 37 4.87 -12.27 9.72
CA GLY A 37 5.83 -12.32 8.62
C GLY A 37 5.40 -11.48 7.41
N HIS A 38 4.13 -11.54 7.01
CA HIS A 38 3.59 -10.70 5.93
C HIS A 38 3.63 -9.21 6.28
N LEU A 39 3.28 -8.85 7.51
CA LEU A 39 3.35 -7.46 7.98
C LEU A 39 4.80 -6.94 8.06
N GLU A 40 5.75 -7.80 8.43
CA GLU A 40 7.18 -7.47 8.45
C GLU A 40 7.73 -7.27 7.03
N SER A 41 7.39 -8.17 6.09
CA SER A 41 7.73 -8.03 4.67
C SER A 41 7.17 -6.73 4.10
N LEU A 42 5.88 -6.44 4.37
CA LEU A 42 5.22 -5.22 3.94
C LEU A 42 5.90 -3.97 4.50
N ASN A 43 6.25 -3.97 5.80
CA ASN A 43 6.99 -2.90 6.46
C ASN A 43 8.37 -2.69 5.83
N SER A 44 9.12 -3.75 5.53
CA SER A 44 10.43 -3.67 4.89
C SER A 44 10.34 -3.06 3.48
N LYS A 45 9.40 -3.54 2.66
CA LYS A 45 9.14 -3.01 1.31
C LYS A 45 8.73 -1.54 1.36
N ALA A 46 7.81 -1.18 2.26
CA ALA A 46 7.33 0.18 2.41
C ALA A 46 8.43 1.14 2.89
N ARG A 47 9.21 0.73 3.88
CA ARG A 47 10.36 1.51 4.37
C ARG A 47 11.39 1.73 3.28
N THR A 48 11.74 0.68 2.53
CA THR A 48 12.70 0.77 1.42
C THR A 48 12.18 1.72 0.33
N GLY A 49 10.91 1.56 -0.06
CA GLY A 49 10.28 2.44 -1.05
C GLY A 49 10.21 3.89 -0.60
N ARG A 50 9.91 4.14 0.68
CA ARG A 50 9.90 5.47 1.29
C ARG A 50 11.29 6.12 1.27
N LEU A 51 12.33 5.38 1.67
CA LEU A 51 13.72 5.86 1.66
C LEU A 51 14.21 6.14 0.24
N ALA A 52 13.92 5.24 -0.70
CA ALA A 52 14.31 5.40 -2.09
C ALA A 52 13.60 6.60 -2.74
N SER A 53 12.27 6.68 -2.64
CA SER A 53 11.49 7.77 -3.24
C SER A 53 11.83 9.13 -2.63
N GLY A 54 11.92 9.22 -1.31
CA GLY A 54 12.31 10.45 -0.64
C GLY A 54 13.74 10.87 -0.97
N GLY A 55 14.68 9.92 -1.06
CA GLY A 55 16.06 10.16 -1.49
C GLY A 55 16.15 10.69 -2.93
N ILE A 56 15.40 10.08 -3.85
CA ILE A 56 15.31 10.55 -5.24
C ILE A 56 14.77 11.98 -5.30
N LEU A 57 13.69 12.28 -4.58
CA LEU A 57 13.10 13.62 -4.56
C LEU A 57 14.07 14.67 -4.00
N ILE A 58 14.77 14.37 -2.91
CA ILE A 58 15.79 15.30 -2.38
C ILE A 58 16.96 15.44 -3.36
N GLY A 59 17.40 14.35 -3.98
CA GLY A 59 18.45 14.40 -5.01
C GLY A 59 18.06 15.26 -6.21
N MET A 60 16.85 15.08 -6.74
CA MET A 60 16.29 15.95 -7.78
C MET A 60 16.19 17.40 -7.31
N GLY A 61 15.75 17.61 -6.06
CA GLY A 61 15.69 18.93 -5.45
C GLY A 61 17.04 19.63 -5.40
N ALA A 62 18.09 18.91 -5.00
CA ALA A 62 19.46 19.42 -4.96
C ALA A 62 20.00 19.73 -6.38
N VAL A 63 19.81 18.83 -7.33
CA VAL A 63 20.26 19.03 -8.72
C VAL A 63 19.54 20.21 -9.37
N SER A 64 18.22 20.30 -9.26
CA SER A 64 17.45 21.42 -9.80
C SER A 64 17.76 22.73 -9.08
N GLY A 65 17.92 22.70 -7.75
CA GLY A 65 18.26 23.86 -6.94
C GLY A 65 19.63 24.46 -7.30
N VAL A 66 20.68 23.64 -7.22
CA VAL A 66 22.05 24.06 -7.53
C VAL A 66 22.21 24.38 -9.01
N GLY A 67 21.64 23.55 -9.90
CA GLY A 67 21.66 23.81 -11.34
C GLY A 67 20.95 25.11 -11.72
N GLY A 68 19.79 25.37 -11.12
CA GLY A 68 19.06 26.63 -11.32
C GLY A 68 19.83 27.85 -10.82
N TRP A 69 20.51 27.73 -9.67
CA TRP A 69 21.38 28.79 -9.15
C TRP A 69 22.56 29.08 -10.09
N LEU A 70 23.24 28.03 -10.59
CA LEU A 70 24.33 28.18 -11.55
C LEU A 70 23.87 28.83 -12.87
N ILE A 71 22.69 28.47 -13.36
CA ILE A 71 22.10 29.08 -14.56
C ILE A 71 21.75 30.55 -14.31
N ALA A 72 21.16 30.87 -13.15
CA ALA A 72 20.78 32.24 -12.80
C ALA A 72 21.98 33.18 -12.64
N GLN A 73 23.14 32.65 -12.23
CA GLN A 73 24.38 33.43 -12.08
C GLN A 73 25.27 33.48 -13.32
N ASN A 74 24.91 32.76 -14.39
CA ASN A 74 25.72 32.74 -15.60
C ASN A 74 25.37 33.90 -16.54
N ASP A 75 26.09 35.02 -16.37
CA ASP A 75 25.95 36.22 -17.20
C ASP A 75 26.49 36.02 -18.64
N GLY A 76 27.10 34.86 -18.96
CA GLY A 76 27.63 34.54 -20.29
C GLY A 76 26.61 33.91 -21.27
N LEU A 77 25.37 33.69 -20.84
CA LEU A 77 24.30 33.15 -21.69
C LEU A 77 23.65 34.28 -22.52
N SER A 78 23.34 34.01 -23.79
CA SER A 78 23.02 35.06 -24.78
C SER A 78 21.74 35.87 -24.50
N ASP A 79 20.86 35.38 -23.63
CA ASP A 79 19.73 36.13 -23.07
C ASP A 79 19.77 36.05 -21.54
N GLY A 80 20.35 37.09 -20.92
CA GLY A 80 20.53 37.15 -19.46
C GLY A 80 19.23 37.08 -18.67
N ASP A 81 18.17 37.74 -19.14
CA ASP A 81 16.86 37.75 -18.45
C ASP A 81 16.13 36.41 -18.57
N LEU A 82 16.14 35.79 -19.76
CA LEU A 82 15.57 34.46 -19.97
C LEU A 82 16.32 33.41 -19.14
N SER A 83 17.65 33.48 -19.11
CA SER A 83 18.50 32.55 -18.34
C SER A 83 18.24 32.68 -16.84
N ARG A 84 18.11 33.91 -16.33
CA ARG A 84 17.74 34.17 -14.93
C ARG A 84 16.35 33.63 -14.60
N MET A 85 15.36 33.85 -15.46
CA MET A 85 14.00 33.31 -15.27
C MET A 85 14.01 31.77 -15.24
N ILE A 86 14.72 31.13 -16.16
CA ILE A 86 14.87 29.67 -16.19
C ILE A 86 15.57 29.19 -14.92
N GLY A 87 16.66 29.85 -14.51
CA GLY A 87 17.41 29.53 -13.29
C GLY A 87 16.53 29.58 -12.04
N TYR A 88 15.77 30.67 -11.85
CA TYR A 88 14.82 30.77 -10.74
C TYR A 88 13.70 29.73 -10.79
N THR A 89 13.24 29.36 -11.98
CA THR A 89 12.25 28.28 -12.16
C THR A 89 12.82 26.94 -11.66
N PHE A 90 14.05 26.60 -12.06
CA PHE A 90 14.74 25.40 -11.58
C PHE A 90 15.01 25.43 -10.07
N MET A 91 15.37 26.59 -9.52
CA MET A 91 15.49 26.75 -8.07
C MET A 91 14.16 26.51 -7.35
N GLY A 92 13.06 27.05 -7.87
CA GLY A 92 11.71 26.82 -7.35
C GLY A 92 11.31 25.35 -7.38
N LEU A 93 11.58 24.65 -8.48
CA LEU A 93 11.41 23.20 -8.59
C LEU A 93 12.28 22.45 -7.57
N GLY A 94 13.51 22.93 -7.34
CA GLY A 94 14.41 22.40 -6.33
C GLY A 94 13.80 22.41 -4.93
N VAL A 95 13.27 23.57 -4.52
CA VAL A 95 12.56 23.75 -3.25
C VAL A 95 11.32 22.87 -3.17
N LEU A 96 10.54 22.76 -4.25
CA LEU A 96 9.36 21.90 -4.29
C LEU A 96 9.71 20.43 -4.08
N TYR A 97 10.70 19.90 -4.82
CA TYR A 97 11.11 18.51 -4.70
C TYR A 97 11.70 18.20 -3.32
N ALA A 98 12.52 19.10 -2.76
CA ALA A 98 13.04 18.95 -1.40
C ALA A 98 11.90 19.02 -0.35
N GLY A 99 10.95 19.94 -0.53
CA GLY A 99 9.79 20.15 0.33
C GLY A 99 8.84 18.95 0.35
N ILE A 100 8.76 18.17 -0.72
CA ILE A 100 8.00 16.90 -0.76
C ILE A 100 8.88 15.74 -0.26
N GLY A 101 10.14 15.68 -0.68
CA GLY A 101 11.07 14.58 -0.39
C GLY A 101 11.41 14.43 1.10
N ILE A 102 11.61 15.54 1.82
CA ILE A 102 11.91 15.53 3.26
C ILE A 102 10.76 14.89 4.07
N PRO A 103 9.50 15.35 3.95
CA PRO A 103 8.36 14.67 4.57
C PRO A 103 8.25 13.20 4.19
N THR A 104 8.46 12.84 2.92
CA THR A 104 8.47 11.43 2.50
C THR A 104 9.54 10.63 3.25
N LEU A 105 10.75 11.17 3.45
CA LEU A 105 11.82 10.51 4.20
C LEU A 105 11.62 10.44 5.72
N ILE A 106 10.79 11.30 6.30
CA ILE A 106 10.64 11.35 7.76
C ILE A 106 9.36 10.65 8.21
N ILE A 107 8.26 10.85 7.49
CA ILE A 107 6.94 10.40 7.91
C ILE A 107 6.79 8.92 7.55
N PRO A 108 6.65 8.01 8.53
CA PRO A 108 6.48 6.60 8.25
C PRO A 108 5.20 6.35 7.45
N SER A 109 5.24 5.35 6.57
CA SER A 109 4.08 4.98 5.79
C SER A 109 2.97 4.35 6.65
N LYS A 110 1.77 4.17 6.06
CA LYS A 110 0.67 3.46 6.74
C LYS A 110 1.04 2.02 7.06
N GLU A 111 1.77 1.36 6.15
CA GLU A 111 2.32 0.01 6.30
C GLU A 111 3.30 -0.08 7.49
N GLU A 112 4.24 0.86 7.61
CA GLU A 112 5.21 0.89 8.72
C GLU A 112 4.52 1.14 10.09
N ARG A 113 3.43 1.90 10.10
CA ARG A 113 2.63 2.11 11.31
C ARG A 113 1.83 0.86 11.67
N LEU A 114 1.23 0.19 10.67
CA LEU A 114 0.48 -1.06 10.86
C LEU A 114 1.34 -2.12 11.53
N TYR A 115 2.54 -2.38 10.99
CA TYR A 115 3.46 -3.37 11.58
C TYR A 115 3.82 -3.03 13.03
N ARG A 116 4.20 -1.78 13.32
CA ARG A 116 4.56 -1.37 14.70
C ARG A 116 3.39 -1.51 15.67
N ASN A 117 2.19 -1.09 15.25
CA ASN A 117 1.00 -1.21 16.06
C ASN A 117 0.66 -2.68 16.32
N TYR A 118 0.78 -3.54 15.30
CA TYR A 118 0.53 -4.98 15.44
C TYR A 118 1.57 -5.66 16.34
N ALA A 119 2.85 -5.35 16.17
CA ALA A 119 3.94 -5.90 16.97
C ALA A 119 3.77 -5.58 18.47
N ALA A 120 3.26 -4.39 18.79
CA ALA A 120 3.02 -3.94 20.17
C ALA A 120 1.80 -4.58 20.86
N LEU A 121 0.94 -5.31 20.14
CA LEU A 121 -0.23 -5.96 20.74
C LEU A 121 0.18 -7.16 21.61
N PRO A 122 -0.47 -7.37 22.77
CA PRO A 122 -0.23 -8.52 23.64
C PRO A 122 -0.62 -9.84 22.95
N GLY A 123 -0.03 -10.95 23.40
CA GLY A 123 -0.26 -12.28 22.82
C GLY A 123 0.21 -13.41 23.75
N ALA A 124 0.01 -13.25 25.06
CA ALA A 124 0.44 -14.23 26.06
C ALA A 124 -0.53 -15.41 26.16
N SER A 125 -1.83 -15.16 25.97
CA SER A 125 -2.88 -16.18 25.96
C SER A 125 -3.44 -16.44 24.55
N GLU A 126 -4.04 -17.61 24.33
CA GLU A 126 -4.69 -17.96 23.06
C GLU A 126 -5.80 -16.97 22.68
N ARG A 127 -6.58 -16.51 23.67
CA ARG A 127 -7.61 -15.48 23.47
C ARG A 127 -7.02 -14.16 22.99
N GLU A 128 -5.90 -13.73 23.57
CA GLU A 128 -5.19 -12.53 23.14
C GLU A 128 -4.62 -12.68 21.73
N ILE A 129 -4.04 -13.84 21.41
CA ILE A 129 -3.53 -14.14 20.07
C ILE A 129 -4.66 -14.06 19.04
N LYS A 130 -5.84 -14.61 19.34
CA LYS A 130 -7.00 -14.54 18.46
C LYS A 130 -7.44 -13.08 18.22
N ILE A 131 -7.58 -12.28 19.27
CA ILE A 131 -7.96 -10.86 19.15
C ILE A 131 -6.89 -10.08 18.35
N LYS A 132 -5.61 -10.34 18.62
CA LYS A 132 -4.48 -9.75 17.90
C LYS A 132 -4.56 -10.10 16.41
N LEU A 133 -4.73 -11.38 16.08
CA LEU A 133 -4.87 -11.89 14.72
C LEU A 133 -6.04 -11.20 14.00
N GLU A 134 -7.24 -11.22 14.57
CA GLU A 134 -8.45 -10.61 13.97
C GLU A 134 -8.25 -9.11 13.68
N LYS A 135 -7.56 -8.40 14.57
CA LYS A 135 -7.24 -6.99 14.36
C LYS A 135 -6.25 -6.79 13.22
N GLY A 136 -5.16 -7.56 13.19
CA GLY A 136 -4.16 -7.46 12.12
C GLY A 136 -4.72 -7.83 10.75
N GLU A 137 -5.54 -8.89 10.67
CA GLU A 137 -6.20 -9.29 9.42
C GLU A 137 -7.10 -8.17 8.89
N ARG A 138 -7.89 -7.54 9.77
CA ARG A 138 -8.75 -6.42 9.40
C ARG A 138 -7.95 -5.24 8.87
N GLU A 139 -6.94 -4.81 9.61
CA GLU A 139 -6.15 -3.63 9.22
C GLU A 139 -5.34 -3.89 7.94
N LEU A 140 -4.81 -5.10 7.73
CA LEU A 140 -4.13 -5.47 6.48
C LEU A 140 -5.10 -5.51 5.29
N ARG A 141 -6.30 -6.08 5.47
CA ARG A 141 -7.36 -6.09 4.45
C ARG A 141 -7.80 -4.68 4.09
N ASP A 142 -8.04 -3.83 5.08
CA ASP A 142 -8.44 -2.44 4.86
C ASP A 142 -7.35 -1.67 4.10
N LEU A 143 -6.09 -1.91 4.45
CA LEU A 143 -4.96 -1.30 3.75
C LEU A 143 -4.86 -1.78 2.29
N ALA A 144 -4.99 -3.09 2.05
CA ALA A 144 -5.01 -3.66 0.70
C ALA A 144 -6.17 -3.09 -0.13
N TYR A 145 -7.36 -2.97 0.45
CA TYR A 145 -8.52 -2.38 -0.21
C TYR A 145 -8.30 -0.90 -0.57
N LEU A 146 -7.77 -0.11 0.36
CA LEU A 146 -7.45 1.29 0.11
C LEU A 146 -6.39 1.45 -1.00
N ARG A 147 -5.34 0.62 -1.01
CA ARG A 147 -4.30 0.65 -2.05
C ARG A 147 -4.86 0.24 -3.42
N ARG A 148 -5.75 -0.75 -3.44
CA ARG A 148 -6.47 -1.14 -4.65
C ARG A 148 -7.33 0.00 -5.21
N GLN A 149 -8.07 0.70 -4.36
CA GLN A 149 -8.85 1.87 -4.77
C GLN A 149 -7.95 3.00 -5.30
N GLN A 150 -6.87 3.31 -4.60
CA GLN A 150 -5.90 4.31 -5.05
C GLN A 150 -5.32 3.97 -6.41
N ARG A 151 -4.99 2.69 -6.64
CA ARG A 151 -4.48 2.18 -7.91
C ARG A 151 -5.47 2.42 -9.06
N TYR A 152 -6.73 2.04 -8.88
CA TYR A 152 -7.76 2.27 -9.90
C TYR A 152 -8.01 3.76 -10.15
N LEU A 153 -8.04 4.57 -9.10
CA LEU A 153 -8.18 6.01 -9.22
C LEU A 153 -7.01 6.61 -10.02
N SER A 154 -5.77 6.33 -9.61
CA SER A 154 -4.58 6.86 -10.28
C SER A 154 -4.47 6.38 -11.72
N ALA A 155 -4.81 5.12 -11.98
CA ALA A 155 -4.83 4.55 -13.32
C ALA A 155 -5.88 5.22 -14.20
N GLY A 156 -7.13 5.33 -13.71
CA GLY A 156 -8.22 5.97 -14.43
C GLY A 156 -7.92 7.44 -14.73
N THR A 157 -7.38 8.17 -13.76
CA THR A 157 -6.95 9.57 -13.95
C THR A 157 -5.84 9.68 -14.99
N SER A 158 -4.83 8.80 -14.96
CA SER A 158 -3.71 8.82 -15.92
C SER A 158 -4.17 8.47 -17.33
N ILE A 159 -5.07 7.50 -17.49
CA ILE A 159 -5.68 7.15 -18.77
C ILE A 159 -6.51 8.32 -19.31
N ALA A 160 -7.35 8.93 -18.47
CA ALA A 160 -8.21 10.04 -18.88
C ALA A 160 -7.38 11.26 -19.35
N PHE A 161 -6.38 11.67 -18.57
CA PHE A 161 -5.49 12.78 -18.95
C PHE A 161 -4.62 12.45 -20.15
N GLY A 162 -4.10 11.22 -20.23
CA GLY A 162 -3.33 10.77 -21.39
C GLY A 162 -4.17 10.80 -22.66
N PHE A 163 -5.39 10.27 -22.62
CA PHE A 163 -6.30 10.26 -23.77
C PHE A 163 -6.70 11.68 -24.19
N ALA A 164 -7.11 12.53 -23.23
CA ALA A 164 -7.41 13.93 -23.51
C ALA A 164 -6.20 14.66 -24.13
N GLY A 165 -5.00 14.45 -23.59
CA GLY A 165 -3.77 15.04 -24.12
C GLY A 165 -3.40 14.53 -25.51
N VAL A 166 -3.68 13.26 -25.83
CA VAL A 166 -3.48 12.73 -27.19
C VAL A 166 -4.42 13.43 -28.16
N LEU A 167 -5.70 13.60 -27.79
CA LEU A 167 -6.69 14.26 -28.64
C LEU A 167 -6.39 15.75 -28.87
N THR A 168 -5.82 16.45 -27.89
CA THR A 168 -5.56 17.89 -28.01
C THR A 168 -4.19 18.23 -28.59
N THR A 169 -3.14 17.48 -28.22
CA THR A 169 -1.75 17.82 -28.55
C THR A 169 -1.05 16.80 -29.44
N GLY A 170 -1.59 15.58 -29.57
CA GLY A 170 -0.92 14.48 -30.28
C GLY A 170 0.45 14.09 -29.72
N SER A 171 0.81 14.54 -28.50
CA SER A 171 2.17 14.38 -27.99
C SER A 171 2.45 12.96 -27.48
N LEU A 172 3.70 12.51 -27.65
CA LEU A 172 4.21 11.25 -27.09
C LEU A 172 4.11 11.20 -25.56
N TYR A 173 4.21 12.34 -24.90
CA TYR A 173 4.02 12.45 -23.45
C TYR A 173 2.62 12.01 -23.03
N SER A 174 1.58 12.47 -23.73
CA SER A 174 0.19 12.09 -23.47
C SER A 174 -0.06 10.59 -23.70
N ALA A 175 0.54 10.00 -24.74
CA ALA A 175 0.48 8.56 -24.97
C ALA A 175 1.15 7.76 -23.85
N SER A 176 2.29 8.25 -23.32
CA SER A 176 2.99 7.63 -22.20
C SER A 176 2.19 7.65 -20.90
N LEU A 177 1.43 8.73 -20.63
CA LEU A 177 0.52 8.80 -19.49
C LEU A 177 -0.61 7.76 -19.56
N CYS A 178 -1.15 7.54 -20.77
CA CYS A 178 -2.16 6.51 -21.00
C CYS A 178 -1.58 5.11 -20.76
N GLY A 179 -0.40 4.83 -21.32
CA GLY A 179 0.31 3.57 -21.09
C GLY A 179 0.66 3.32 -19.62
N ALA A 180 1.10 4.36 -18.90
CA ALA A 180 1.38 4.29 -17.48
C ALA A 180 0.13 3.97 -16.65
N GLY A 181 -1.02 4.57 -17.02
CA GLY A 181 -2.29 4.26 -16.39
C GLY A 181 -2.74 2.81 -16.62
N LEU A 182 -2.59 2.28 -17.83
CA LEU A 182 -2.87 0.87 -18.13
C LEU A 182 -1.93 -0.07 -17.36
N ALA A 183 -0.64 0.24 -17.30
CA ALA A 183 0.32 -0.54 -16.51
C ALA A 183 -0.05 -0.50 -15.02
N ALA A 184 -0.48 0.64 -14.49
CA ALA A 184 -0.92 0.77 -13.11
C ALA A 184 -2.14 -0.10 -12.78
N LEU A 185 -3.02 -0.40 -13.74
CA LEU A 185 -4.13 -1.35 -13.52
C LEU A 185 -3.63 -2.79 -13.28
N LEU A 186 -2.48 -3.15 -13.83
CA LEU A 186 -1.93 -4.49 -13.77
C LEU A 186 -1.01 -4.71 -12.57
N VAL A 187 -0.27 -3.69 -12.17
CA VAL A 187 0.71 -3.80 -11.08
C VAL A 187 0.03 -3.65 -9.73
N GLU A 188 -0.13 -4.76 -9.02
CA GLU A 188 -0.69 -4.76 -7.66
C GLU A 188 0.27 -4.12 -6.66
N SER A 189 -0.28 -3.40 -5.69
CA SER A 189 0.54 -2.84 -4.63
C SER A 189 1.09 -3.93 -3.70
N PRO A 190 2.21 -3.69 -3.00
CA PRO A 190 2.74 -4.63 -2.02
C PRO A 190 1.70 -5.06 -0.97
N ALA A 191 0.82 -4.15 -0.53
CA ALA A 191 -0.22 -4.48 0.45
C ALA A 191 -1.27 -5.45 -0.12
N GLU A 192 -1.66 -5.30 -1.39
CA GLU A 192 -2.58 -6.22 -2.06
C GLU A 192 -1.98 -7.62 -2.21
N LEU A 193 -0.70 -7.69 -2.59
CA LEU A 193 0.01 -8.97 -2.73
C LEU A 193 0.16 -9.69 -1.39
N GLU A 194 0.60 -8.98 -0.34
CA GLU A 194 0.77 -9.58 0.99
C GLU A 194 -0.56 -10.03 1.60
N TRP A 195 -1.67 -9.30 1.36
CA TRP A 195 -3.00 -9.77 1.76
C TRP A 195 -3.40 -11.06 1.03
N LYS A 196 -3.17 -11.14 -0.29
CA LYS A 196 -3.50 -12.35 -1.07
C LYS A 196 -2.66 -13.56 -0.65
N PHE A 197 -1.35 -13.39 -0.48
CA PHE A 197 -0.49 -14.47 -0.01
C PHE A 197 -0.87 -14.92 1.40
N TYR A 198 -1.22 -13.99 2.28
CA TYR A 198 -1.74 -14.34 3.58
C TYR A 198 -3.07 -15.12 3.51
N GLU A 199 -4.01 -14.73 2.65
CA GLU A 199 -5.26 -15.50 2.45
C GLU A 199 -4.99 -16.92 1.93
N GLU A 200 -3.99 -17.09 1.07
CA GLU A 200 -3.56 -18.40 0.56
C GLU A 200 -2.91 -19.26 1.65
N ASP A 201 -1.97 -18.71 2.42
CA ASP A 201 -1.38 -19.35 3.60
C ASP A 201 -2.47 -19.72 4.62
N LYS A 202 -3.46 -18.85 4.84
CA LYS A 202 -4.60 -19.14 5.72
C LYS A 202 -5.43 -20.31 5.19
N ARG A 203 -5.75 -20.36 3.90
CA ARG A 203 -6.53 -21.47 3.31
C ARG A 203 -5.80 -22.81 3.46
N THR A 204 -4.51 -22.84 3.16
CA THR A 204 -3.70 -24.07 3.31
C THR A 204 -3.64 -24.55 4.76
N LEU A 205 -3.52 -23.65 5.74
CA LEU A 205 -3.53 -24.00 7.17
C LEU A 205 -4.90 -24.37 7.71
N THR A 206 -5.97 -23.87 7.08
CA THR A 206 -7.36 -24.12 7.52
C THR A 206 -8.02 -25.30 6.82
N GLY A 207 -7.38 -25.88 5.80
CA GLY A 207 -7.91 -27.01 5.03
C GLY A 207 -9.13 -26.67 4.16
N ASN A 208 -9.31 -25.38 3.83
CA ASN A 208 -10.41 -24.85 3.01
C ASN A 208 -9.97 -24.49 1.59
#